data_AF-A0A1F5FPS3-F1
#
_entry.id   AF-A0A1F5FPS3-F1
#
_cell.length_a   1.000
_cell.length_b   1.000
_cell.length_c   1.000
_cell.angle_alpha   90.00
_cell.angle_beta   90.00
_cell.angle_gamma   90.00
#
_symmetry.space_group_name_H-M   'P 1'
#
loop_
_entity.id
_entity.type
_entity.pdbx_description
1 polymer ?
#
loop_
_entity_poly.entity_id
_entity_poly.type
_entity_poly.pdbx_seq_one_letter_code
_entity_poly.pdbx_strand_id
1 'polypeptide(L)'
;MPATDQSEQHGTNEDKRSQRSYYDHISKANFFEPEWQQDNALQERQKKILELLPKHSDLVEYLKKFYANHYQEEIKSAKKFGKEVHHLEPEKVIRGELFELLVMLENQVFDLNSNSRNERNPQKTEEHKQLENKFTDFIKHPDKYGFDHLWVMRKPDLSYVETRDENLLVLTGTGEAKSAKNLDYRSYKQLLPTGLRKTLERSIRSINDLSHQEATRRGLDGLGRGRKKLAMVINFTQFVIMCRDIDFSNIDYLINRSGFNNSIEYEEFKTMLRGEHSESKVKLIHSSFSEKELDAIFKAVMPEVKKTIAQ
;
A
#
# COMPACT_ATOMS: atom_id res chain seq x y z
N MET A 1 22.53 -26.31 35.86
CA MET A 1 23.12 -25.57 34.73
C MET A 1 22.24 -25.83 33.52
N PRO A 2 21.38 -24.89 33.11
CA PRO A 2 20.60 -25.05 31.89
C PRO A 2 21.42 -24.58 30.69
N ALA A 3 21.37 -25.37 29.61
CA ALA A 3 22.04 -25.11 28.35
C ALA A 3 21.46 -23.86 27.68
N THR A 4 22.34 -22.95 27.29
CA THR A 4 22.06 -21.82 26.40
C THR A 4 21.77 -22.33 25.00
N ASP A 5 20.55 -22.12 24.54
CA ASP A 5 20.10 -22.32 23.17
C ASP A 5 20.51 -21.08 22.34
N GLN A 6 21.62 -21.20 21.61
CA GLN A 6 22.03 -20.21 20.61
C GLN A 6 21.42 -20.62 19.27
N SER A 7 20.23 -20.10 18.99
CA SER A 7 19.66 -20.11 17.64
C SER A 7 20.27 -18.96 16.84
N GLU A 8 21.48 -19.18 16.33
CA GLU A 8 22.05 -18.35 15.26
C GLU A 8 21.23 -18.56 13.97
N GLN A 9 20.65 -17.47 13.47
CA GLN A 9 19.98 -17.42 12.18
C GLN A 9 21.00 -17.63 11.05
N HIS A 10 21.04 -18.83 10.48
CA HIS A 10 21.77 -19.11 9.24
C HIS A 10 20.98 -18.60 8.02
N GLY A 11 21.21 -17.34 7.65
CA GLY A 11 20.95 -16.89 6.28
C GLY A 11 21.96 -17.53 5.32
N THR A 12 21.48 -18.26 4.32
CA THR A 12 22.30 -18.96 3.33
C THR A 12 23.03 -17.96 2.40
N ASN A 13 24.10 -18.39 1.74
CA ASN A 13 24.91 -17.53 0.85
C ASN A 13 24.12 -17.00 -0.38
N GLU A 14 23.03 -17.66 -0.77
CA GLU A 14 22.11 -17.16 -1.81
C GLU A 14 21.26 -15.98 -1.31
N ASP A 15 20.94 -15.95 -0.01
CA ASP A 15 20.11 -14.93 0.64
C ASP A 15 20.80 -13.56 0.57
N LYS A 16 22.11 -13.54 0.87
CA LYS A 16 22.92 -12.31 0.79
C LYS A 16 23.18 -11.88 -0.67
N ARG A 17 23.09 -12.79 -1.65
CA ARG A 17 23.41 -12.50 -3.06
C ARG A 17 22.26 -11.82 -3.79
N SER A 18 21.02 -12.21 -3.49
CA SER A 18 19.81 -11.62 -4.09
C SER A 18 19.46 -10.24 -3.53
N GLN A 19 19.61 -10.01 -2.22
CA GLN A 19 19.40 -8.69 -1.59
C GLN A 19 20.46 -7.67 -2.02
N ARG A 20 21.74 -8.10 -2.13
CA ARG A 20 22.79 -7.28 -2.75
C ARG A 20 22.41 -6.88 -4.18
N SER A 21 21.74 -7.76 -4.93
CA SER A 21 21.35 -7.50 -6.32
C SER A 21 20.42 -6.28 -6.46
N TYR A 22 19.38 -6.12 -5.64
CA TYR A 22 18.46 -4.99 -5.80
C TYR A 22 19.06 -3.65 -5.39
N TYR A 23 19.80 -3.62 -4.30
CA TYR A 23 20.51 -2.40 -3.92
C TYR A 23 21.59 -2.04 -4.96
N ASP A 24 22.26 -3.02 -5.56
CA ASP A 24 23.19 -2.80 -6.66
C ASP A 24 22.48 -2.22 -7.90
N HIS A 25 21.25 -2.65 -8.21
CA HIS A 25 20.44 -2.04 -9.28
C HIS A 25 20.12 -0.58 -8.99
N ILE A 26 19.73 -0.24 -7.76
CA ILE A 26 19.50 1.15 -7.31
C ILE A 26 20.80 1.97 -7.40
N SER A 27 21.89 1.46 -6.83
CA SER A 27 23.18 2.15 -6.83
C SER A 27 23.68 2.44 -8.24
N LYS A 28 23.50 1.50 -9.17
CA LYS A 28 23.80 1.71 -10.60
C LYS A 28 22.88 2.75 -11.24
N ALA A 29 21.59 2.75 -10.92
CA ALA A 29 20.64 3.74 -11.44
C ALA A 29 20.99 5.17 -10.98
N ASN A 30 21.55 5.32 -9.78
CA ASN A 30 21.95 6.59 -9.18
C ASN A 30 23.45 6.91 -9.32
N PHE A 31 24.19 6.20 -10.18
CA PHE A 31 25.64 6.37 -10.28
C PHE A 31 26.08 7.79 -10.66
N PHE A 32 25.20 8.58 -11.27
CA PHE A 32 25.45 9.98 -11.63
C PHE A 32 24.55 10.97 -10.88
N GLU A 33 23.95 10.58 -9.75
CA GLU A 33 23.08 11.44 -8.94
C GLU A 33 23.79 11.85 -7.64
N PRO A 34 24.42 13.06 -7.59
CA PRO A 34 25.18 13.49 -6.42
C PRO A 34 24.34 13.58 -5.15
N GLU A 35 23.08 14.00 -5.27
CA GLU A 35 22.14 14.10 -4.15
C GLU A 35 21.94 12.74 -3.48
N TRP A 36 21.75 11.67 -4.26
CA TRP A 36 21.62 10.32 -3.72
C TRP A 36 22.95 9.83 -3.10
N GLN A 37 24.08 10.08 -3.77
CA GLN A 37 25.39 9.63 -3.30
C GLN A 37 25.79 10.25 -1.96
N GLN A 38 25.36 11.49 -1.70
CA GLN A 38 25.66 12.22 -0.48
C GLN A 38 24.66 11.94 0.64
N ASP A 39 23.47 11.43 0.33
CA ASP A 39 22.43 11.11 1.32
C ASP A 39 22.58 9.69 1.88
N ASN A 40 23.49 9.54 2.85
CA ASN A 40 23.71 8.27 3.56
C ASN A 40 22.45 7.79 4.30
N ALA A 41 21.60 8.70 4.78
CA ALA A 41 20.40 8.33 5.54
C ALA A 41 19.35 7.70 4.63
N LEU A 42 19.16 8.24 3.43
CA LEU A 42 18.33 7.67 2.38
C LEU A 42 18.84 6.30 1.93
N GLN A 43 20.15 6.17 1.71
CA GLN A 43 20.76 4.90 1.33
C GLN A 43 20.51 3.81 2.36
N GLU A 44 20.74 4.10 3.65
CA GLU A 44 20.45 3.16 4.73
C GLU A 44 18.95 2.83 4.86
N ARG A 45 18.08 3.82 4.66
CA ARG A 45 16.63 3.61 4.60
C ARG A 45 16.26 2.62 3.49
N GLN A 46 16.76 2.85 2.27
CA GLN A 46 16.51 1.97 1.13
C GLN A 46 17.03 0.54 1.38
N LYS A 47 18.22 0.38 1.98
CA LYS A 47 18.74 -0.95 2.34
C LYS A 47 17.80 -1.70 3.27
N LYS A 48 17.36 -1.09 4.37
CA LYS A 48 16.44 -1.72 5.33
C LYS A 48 15.11 -2.13 4.69
N ILE A 49 14.61 -1.34 3.74
CA ILE A 49 13.38 -1.67 3.02
C ILE A 49 13.61 -2.88 2.09
N LEU A 50 14.72 -2.88 1.35
CA LEU A 50 15.06 -3.95 0.42
C LEU A 50 15.43 -5.27 1.12
N GLU A 51 15.89 -5.22 2.38
CA GLU A 51 16.09 -6.42 3.21
C GLU A 51 14.78 -7.17 3.46
N LEU A 52 13.63 -6.47 3.46
CA LEU A 52 12.30 -7.09 3.60
C LEU A 52 11.68 -7.49 2.26
N LEU A 53 12.22 -7.02 1.14
CA LEU A 53 11.71 -7.38 -0.17
C LEU A 53 11.95 -8.88 -0.43
N PRO A 54 10.95 -9.63 -0.95
CA PRO A 54 11.15 -11.03 -1.27
C PRO A 54 12.34 -11.23 -2.21
N LYS A 55 12.99 -12.38 -2.10
CA LYS A 55 14.07 -12.78 -3.03
C LYS A 55 13.54 -12.79 -4.45
N HIS A 56 14.46 -12.70 -5.41
CA HIS A 56 14.10 -12.53 -6.82
C HIS A 56 13.12 -13.57 -7.36
N SER A 57 13.35 -14.86 -7.11
CA SER A 57 12.42 -15.93 -7.52
C SER A 57 11.03 -15.76 -6.90
N ASP A 58 10.98 -15.42 -5.62
CA ASP A 58 9.74 -15.31 -4.85
C ASP A 58 8.96 -14.05 -5.24
N LEU A 59 9.67 -12.95 -5.51
CA LEU A 59 9.09 -11.71 -6.02
C LEU A 59 8.50 -11.91 -7.42
N VAL A 60 9.24 -12.59 -8.31
CA VAL A 60 8.75 -12.94 -9.65
C VAL A 60 7.48 -13.79 -9.56
N GLU A 61 7.47 -14.81 -8.70
CA GLU A 61 6.31 -15.69 -8.50
C GLU A 61 5.12 -14.94 -7.88
N TYR A 62 5.37 -14.05 -6.91
CA TYR A 62 4.37 -13.17 -6.34
C TYR A 62 3.71 -12.30 -7.41
N LEU A 63 4.52 -11.60 -8.22
CA LEU A 63 4.03 -10.70 -9.26
C LEU A 63 3.23 -11.44 -10.34
N LYS A 64 3.63 -12.67 -10.70
CA LYS A 64 2.86 -13.53 -11.61
C LYS A 64 1.49 -13.86 -11.05
N LYS A 65 1.43 -14.34 -9.79
CA LYS A 65 0.18 -14.67 -9.11
C LYS A 65 -0.72 -13.44 -8.98
N PHE A 66 -0.14 -12.30 -8.63
CA PHE A 66 -0.86 -11.04 -8.55
C PHE A 66 -1.53 -10.69 -9.89
N TYR A 67 -0.78 -10.68 -10.99
CA TYR A 67 -1.33 -10.36 -12.31
C TYR A 67 -2.44 -11.33 -12.74
N ALA A 68 -2.23 -12.63 -12.54
CA ALA A 68 -3.23 -13.64 -12.85
C ALA A 68 -4.53 -13.42 -12.05
N ASN A 69 -4.42 -13.15 -10.75
CA ASN A 69 -5.57 -12.87 -9.90
C ASN A 69 -6.29 -11.59 -10.34
N HIS A 70 -5.54 -10.51 -10.61
CA HIS A 70 -6.11 -9.24 -11.05
C HIS A 70 -6.88 -9.39 -12.37
N TYR A 71 -6.32 -10.14 -13.33
CA TYR A 71 -7.00 -10.44 -14.59
C TYR A 71 -8.29 -11.25 -14.39
N GLN A 72 -8.28 -12.24 -13.48
CA GLN A 72 -9.49 -13.00 -13.15
C GLN A 72 -10.56 -12.13 -12.47
N GLU A 73 -10.16 -11.18 -11.62
CA GLU A 73 -11.09 -10.21 -11.01
C GLU A 73 -11.72 -9.29 -12.05
N GLU A 74 -10.95 -8.80 -13.02
CA GLU A 74 -11.47 -8.01 -14.14
C GLU A 74 -12.48 -8.80 -14.98
N ILE A 75 -12.21 -10.08 -15.28
CA ILE A 75 -13.17 -10.97 -15.96
C ILE A 75 -14.46 -11.12 -15.16
N LYS A 76 -14.36 -11.36 -13.84
CA LYS A 76 -15.53 -11.52 -12.96
C LYS A 76 -16.35 -10.22 -12.90
N SER A 77 -15.68 -9.08 -12.79
CA SER A 77 -16.30 -7.75 -12.78
C SER A 77 -17.02 -7.45 -14.09
N ALA A 78 -16.34 -7.64 -15.22
CA ALA A 78 -16.88 -7.48 -16.56
C ALA A 78 -18.17 -8.29 -16.77
N LYS A 79 -18.13 -9.59 -16.42
CA LYS A 79 -19.31 -10.47 -16.48
C LYS A 79 -20.47 -9.99 -15.60
N LYS A 80 -20.18 -9.56 -14.37
CA LYS A 80 -21.20 -9.12 -13.41
C LYS A 80 -21.90 -7.82 -13.83
N PHE A 81 -21.16 -6.91 -14.47
CA PHE A 81 -21.68 -5.60 -14.87
C PHE A 81 -22.02 -5.48 -16.36
N GLY A 82 -21.94 -6.58 -17.12
CA GLY A 82 -22.22 -6.58 -18.56
C GLY A 82 -21.28 -5.69 -19.36
N LYS A 83 -20.00 -5.61 -18.95
CA LYS A 83 -18.97 -4.81 -19.61
C LYS A 83 -17.96 -5.71 -20.30
N GLU A 84 -17.23 -5.15 -21.25
CA GLU A 84 -16.07 -5.83 -21.83
C GLU A 84 -14.91 -5.88 -20.82
N VAL A 85 -14.09 -6.92 -20.93
CA VAL A 85 -12.86 -7.04 -20.13
C VAL A 85 -11.87 -6.01 -20.64
N HIS A 86 -11.43 -5.12 -19.77
CA HIS A 86 -10.42 -4.13 -20.12
C HIS A 86 -9.10 -4.82 -20.49
N HIS A 87 -8.43 -4.32 -21.53
CA HIS A 87 -7.09 -4.76 -21.86
C HIS A 87 -6.13 -4.32 -20.74
N LEU A 88 -5.57 -5.30 -20.02
CA LEU A 88 -4.56 -5.06 -19.00
C LEU A 88 -3.18 -5.04 -19.66
N GLU A 89 -2.46 -3.94 -19.49
CA GLU A 89 -1.06 -3.84 -19.87
C GLU A 89 -0.20 -4.41 -18.73
N PRO A 90 0.45 -5.57 -18.91
CA PRO A 90 1.20 -6.23 -17.83
C PRO A 90 2.26 -5.33 -17.21
N GLU A 91 2.99 -4.55 -18.02
CA GLU A 91 4.02 -3.67 -17.48
C GLU A 91 3.45 -2.62 -16.52
N LYS A 92 2.33 -2.00 -16.87
CA LYS A 92 1.71 -0.98 -16.02
C LYS A 92 1.20 -1.57 -14.71
N VAL A 93 0.52 -2.73 -14.79
CA VAL A 93 -0.04 -3.41 -13.62
C VAL A 93 1.08 -3.88 -12.68
N ILE A 94 2.09 -4.58 -13.20
CA ILE A 94 3.20 -5.11 -12.39
C ILE A 94 4.06 -3.99 -11.81
N ARG A 95 4.31 -2.91 -12.55
CA ARG A 95 5.06 -1.78 -12.02
C ARG A 95 4.32 -1.07 -10.90
N GLY A 96 3.00 -0.90 -11.02
CA GLY A 96 2.15 -0.37 -9.95
C GLY A 96 2.24 -1.22 -8.69
N GLU A 97 2.04 -2.54 -8.83
CA GLU A 97 2.11 -3.49 -7.72
C GLU A 97 3.48 -3.52 -7.03
N LEU A 98 4.57 -3.49 -7.81
CA LEU A 98 5.92 -3.44 -7.25
C LEU A 98 6.12 -2.16 -6.41
N PHE A 99 5.59 -1.02 -6.86
CA PHE A 99 5.67 0.22 -6.10
C PHE A 99 4.83 0.18 -4.83
N GLU A 100 3.60 -0.37 -4.89
CA GLU A 100 2.75 -0.61 -3.73
C GLU A 100 3.46 -1.49 -2.68
N LEU A 101 4.12 -2.56 -3.12
CA LEU A 101 4.92 -3.43 -2.25
C LEU A 101 6.08 -2.66 -1.59
N LEU A 102 6.86 -1.88 -2.35
CA LEU A 102 7.96 -1.09 -1.79
C LEU A 102 7.47 -0.07 -0.76
N VAL A 103 6.36 0.61 -1.04
CA VAL A 103 5.74 1.58 -0.13
C VAL A 103 5.18 0.89 1.14
N MET A 104 4.64 -0.32 1.01
CA MET A 104 4.22 -1.12 2.15
C MET A 104 5.40 -1.51 3.04
N LEU A 105 6.50 -1.99 2.45
CA LEU A 105 7.71 -2.32 3.20
C LEU A 105 8.35 -1.07 3.83
N GLU A 106 8.33 0.06 3.13
CA GLU A 106 8.73 1.37 3.69
C GLU A 106 7.91 1.69 4.95
N ASN A 107 6.59 1.53 4.91
CA ASN A 107 5.72 1.78 6.06
C ASN A 107 5.90 0.77 7.22
N GLN A 108 6.42 -0.43 6.95
CA GLN A 108 6.70 -1.41 7.99
C GLN A 108 7.91 -0.99 8.84
N VAL A 109 8.94 -0.42 8.19
CA VAL A 109 10.18 -0.01 8.86
C VAL A 109 10.09 1.42 9.39
N PHE A 110 9.49 2.32 8.61
CA PHE A 110 9.43 3.75 8.87
C PHE A 110 7.98 4.20 8.92
N ASP A 111 7.61 5.00 9.93
CA ASP A 111 6.24 5.47 10.01
C ASP A 111 5.99 6.60 9.00
N LEU A 112 5.42 6.24 7.84
CA LEU A 112 5.06 7.21 6.80
C LEU A 112 3.96 8.19 7.25
N ASN A 113 3.21 7.87 8.30
CA ASN A 113 2.25 8.79 8.91
C ASN A 113 2.94 9.89 9.75
N SER A 114 4.18 9.68 10.18
CA SER A 114 4.93 10.62 11.00
C SER A 114 5.69 11.64 10.15
N ASN A 115 5.65 12.92 10.54
CA ASN A 115 6.40 13.99 9.85
C ASN A 115 7.93 13.76 9.89
N SER A 116 8.45 13.01 10.86
CA SER A 116 9.87 12.76 11.03
C SER A 116 10.37 11.47 10.36
N ARG A 117 9.47 10.60 9.87
CA ARG A 117 9.80 9.26 9.35
C ARG A 117 10.83 8.51 10.20
N ASN A 118 10.66 8.62 11.51
CA ASN A 118 11.48 7.88 12.44
C ASN A 118 11.18 6.38 12.28
N GLU A 119 12.17 5.55 12.63
CA GLU A 119 11.94 4.12 12.77
C GLU A 119 10.75 3.89 13.71
N ARG A 120 9.86 2.97 13.34
CA ARG A 120 8.68 2.69 14.14
C ARG A 120 9.08 2.21 15.53
N ASN A 121 8.66 2.96 16.54
CA ASN A 121 8.97 2.65 17.94
C ASN A 121 8.31 1.30 18.33
N PRO A 122 9.07 0.27 18.76
CA PRO A 122 8.58 -1.10 18.91
C PRO A 122 7.62 -1.36 20.09
N GLN A 123 7.18 -0.32 20.83
CA GLN A 123 6.41 -0.46 22.08
C GLN A 123 4.93 -0.89 21.93
N LYS A 124 4.52 -1.48 20.80
CA LYS A 124 3.19 -2.12 20.70
C LYS A 124 3.30 -3.58 21.18
N THR A 125 2.37 -3.99 22.05
CA THR A 125 2.23 -5.40 22.45
C THR A 125 1.97 -6.26 21.22
N GLU A 126 2.38 -7.53 21.28
CA GLU A 126 2.18 -8.48 20.17
C GLU A 126 0.68 -8.66 19.85
N GLU A 127 -0.18 -8.63 20.86
CA GLU A 127 -1.64 -8.69 20.70
C GLU A 127 -2.18 -7.51 19.88
N HIS A 128 -1.71 -6.28 20.14
CA HIS A 128 -2.12 -5.10 19.36
C HIS A 128 -1.68 -5.23 17.90
N LYS A 129 -0.45 -5.70 17.65
CA LYS A 129 0.04 -5.92 16.28
C LYS A 129 -0.82 -6.96 15.55
N GLN A 130 -1.17 -8.06 16.22
CA GLN A 130 -2.02 -9.09 15.64
C GLN A 130 -3.43 -8.58 15.31
N LEU A 131 -4.03 -7.78 16.19
CA LEU A 131 -5.33 -7.15 15.96
C LEU A 131 -5.30 -6.14 14.80
N GLU A 132 -4.30 -5.26 14.76
CA GLU A 132 -4.10 -4.30 13.67
C GLU A 132 -3.86 -5.00 12.32
N ASN A 133 -3.06 -6.07 12.31
CA ASN A 133 -2.81 -6.88 11.12
C ASN A 133 -4.07 -7.61 10.66
N LYS A 134 -4.85 -8.17 11.58
CA LYS A 134 -6.12 -8.84 11.26
C LYS A 134 -7.13 -7.86 10.66
N PHE A 135 -7.25 -6.66 11.23
CA PHE A 135 -8.13 -5.63 10.69
C PHE A 135 -7.67 -5.16 9.30
N THR A 136 -6.35 -5.00 9.10
CA THR A 136 -5.77 -4.65 7.80
C THR A 136 -6.02 -5.74 6.76
N ASP A 137 -5.83 -7.03 7.10
CA ASP A 137 -6.12 -8.15 6.19
C ASP A 137 -7.62 -8.21 5.85
N PHE A 138 -8.52 -7.94 6.81
CA PHE A 138 -9.95 -7.82 6.51
C PHE A 138 -10.26 -6.69 5.53
N ILE A 139 -9.68 -5.50 5.70
CA ILE A 139 -9.89 -4.38 4.77
C ILE A 139 -9.45 -4.76 3.35
N LYS A 140 -8.33 -5.49 3.22
CA LYS A 140 -7.79 -5.93 1.92
C LYS A 140 -8.53 -7.14 1.34
N HIS A 141 -9.05 -8.02 2.17
CA HIS A 141 -9.63 -9.30 1.75
C HIS A 141 -10.91 -9.66 2.52
N PRO A 142 -11.97 -8.83 2.44
CA PRO A 142 -13.19 -9.06 3.22
C PRO A 142 -13.91 -10.37 2.83
N ASP A 143 -13.71 -10.84 1.60
CA ASP A 143 -14.21 -12.11 1.06
C ASP A 143 -13.68 -13.33 1.83
N LYS A 144 -12.41 -13.33 2.28
CA LYS A 144 -11.86 -14.40 3.15
C LYS A 144 -12.69 -14.61 4.43
N TYR A 145 -13.39 -13.56 4.86
CA TYR A 145 -14.20 -13.51 6.07
C TYR A 145 -15.71 -13.65 5.77
N GLY A 146 -16.08 -14.01 4.54
CA GLY A 146 -17.45 -14.21 4.09
C GLY A 146 -18.23 -12.91 3.86
N PHE A 147 -17.55 -11.80 3.56
CA PHE A 147 -18.15 -10.52 3.19
C PHE A 147 -18.04 -10.27 1.69
N ASP A 148 -18.58 -11.17 0.88
CA ASP A 148 -18.48 -11.09 -0.58
C ASP A 148 -19.05 -9.77 -1.13
N HIS A 149 -20.11 -9.23 -0.55
CA HIS A 149 -20.65 -7.95 -1.01
C HIS A 149 -19.66 -6.76 -0.85
N LEU A 150 -18.62 -6.89 -0.03
CA LEU A 150 -17.57 -5.88 0.14
C LEU A 150 -16.41 -6.05 -0.86
N TRP A 151 -16.28 -7.19 -1.57
CA TRP A 151 -15.14 -7.44 -2.47
C TRP A 151 -15.05 -6.43 -3.62
N VAL A 152 -16.20 -5.92 -4.07
CA VAL A 152 -16.29 -4.92 -5.14
C VAL A 152 -15.88 -3.52 -4.69
N MET A 153 -15.70 -3.31 -3.38
CA MET A 153 -15.37 -2.01 -2.85
C MET A 153 -13.86 -1.76 -2.96
N ARG A 154 -13.50 -0.47 -3.02
CA ARG A 154 -12.12 -0.07 -3.22
C ARG A 154 -11.31 -0.26 -1.94
N LYS A 155 -10.17 -0.92 -2.07
CA LYS A 155 -9.27 -1.25 -0.97
C LYS A 155 -8.10 -0.27 -0.99
N PRO A 156 -7.69 0.30 0.16
CA PRO A 156 -6.49 1.12 0.21
C PRO A 156 -5.23 0.25 0.17
N ASP A 157 -4.15 0.80 -0.39
CA ASP A 157 -2.85 0.11 -0.48
C ASP A 157 -2.24 -0.02 0.93
N LEU A 158 -2.36 1.04 1.73
CA LEU A 158 -1.98 1.08 3.16
C LEU A 158 -3.16 1.48 4.05
N SER A 159 -3.21 0.88 5.24
CA SER A 159 -4.09 1.29 6.34
C SER A 159 -3.26 1.67 7.55
N TYR A 160 -3.55 2.82 8.15
CA TYR A 160 -2.92 3.26 9.39
C TYR A 160 -3.89 3.00 10.54
N VAL A 161 -3.58 1.98 11.34
CA VAL A 161 -4.41 1.53 12.44
C VAL A 161 -3.65 1.74 13.75
N GLU A 162 -4.34 2.31 14.72
CA GLU A 162 -3.85 2.49 16.08
C GLU A 162 -4.77 1.80 17.06
N THR A 163 -4.21 1.05 18.01
CA THR A 163 -4.94 0.63 19.19
C THR A 163 -4.94 1.75 20.23
N ARG A 164 -6.13 2.19 20.66
CA ARG A 164 -6.39 3.17 21.72
C ARG A 164 -7.19 2.51 22.84
N ASP A 165 -7.14 3.07 24.05
CA ASP A 165 -7.98 2.70 25.21
C ASP A 165 -8.21 1.18 25.35
N GLU A 166 -7.12 0.48 25.65
CA GLU A 166 -6.98 -0.98 25.88
C GLU A 166 -7.40 -1.91 24.74
N ASN A 167 -8.34 -1.57 23.84
CA ASN A 167 -8.85 -2.45 22.78
C ASN A 167 -9.62 -1.74 21.63
N LEU A 168 -9.63 -0.41 21.57
CA LEU A 168 -10.27 0.33 20.48
C LEU A 168 -9.30 0.46 19.30
N LEU A 169 -9.54 -0.27 18.20
CA LEU A 169 -8.82 -0.05 16.96
C LEU A 169 -9.38 1.15 16.22
N VAL A 170 -8.52 2.10 15.91
CA VAL A 170 -8.86 3.32 15.23
C VAL A 170 -8.12 3.39 13.91
N LEU A 171 -8.86 3.43 12.81
CA LEU A 171 -8.32 3.76 11.50
C LEU A 171 -8.06 5.27 11.46
N THR A 172 -6.78 5.65 11.44
CA THR A 172 -6.33 7.05 11.47
C THR A 172 -6.12 7.63 10.09
N GLY A 173 -5.87 6.76 9.10
CA GLY A 173 -5.74 7.17 7.70
C GLY A 173 -5.55 5.98 6.76
N THR A 174 -5.39 6.29 5.48
CA THR A 174 -5.01 5.31 4.44
C THR A 174 -3.99 5.89 3.48
N GLY A 175 -3.16 5.04 2.90
CA GLY A 175 -2.20 5.40 1.86
C GLY A 175 -2.57 4.79 0.51
N GLU A 176 -2.41 5.60 -0.53
CA GLU A 176 -2.53 5.24 -1.93
C GLU A 176 -1.17 5.47 -2.59
N ALA A 177 -0.49 4.40 -2.99
CA ALA A 177 0.75 4.50 -3.74
C ALA A 177 0.42 4.79 -5.21
N LYS A 178 1.16 5.73 -5.82
CA LYS A 178 1.00 6.12 -7.21
C LYS A 178 2.38 6.21 -7.85
N SER A 179 2.72 5.19 -8.62
CA SER A 179 4.01 5.09 -9.31
C SER A 179 4.10 5.99 -10.56
N ALA A 180 2.97 6.52 -11.03
CA ALA A 180 2.91 7.39 -12.20
C ALA A 180 3.26 8.83 -11.81
N LYS A 181 3.89 9.55 -12.73
CA LYS A 181 4.25 10.96 -12.54
C LYS A 181 3.05 11.88 -12.29
N ASN A 182 1.89 11.52 -12.85
CA ASN A 182 0.68 12.32 -12.74
C ASN A 182 -0.46 11.52 -12.09
N LEU A 183 -1.26 12.23 -11.32
CA LEU A 183 -2.53 11.79 -10.76
C LEU A 183 -3.66 12.11 -11.75
N ASP A 184 -4.63 11.23 -11.86
CA ASP A 184 -5.69 11.30 -12.86
C ASP A 184 -7.09 11.33 -12.23
N TYR A 185 -8.12 11.31 -13.08
CA TYR A 185 -9.51 11.25 -12.64
C TYR A 185 -9.83 10.01 -11.80
N ARG A 186 -9.14 8.87 -12.05
CA ARG A 186 -9.28 7.69 -11.19
C ARG A 186 -8.83 8.05 -9.78
N SER A 187 -7.64 8.63 -9.63
CA SER A 187 -7.08 9.05 -8.34
C SER A 187 -8.02 10.00 -7.59
N TYR A 188 -8.58 11.00 -8.28
CA TYR A 188 -9.61 11.88 -7.74
C TYR A 188 -10.81 11.11 -7.16
N LYS A 189 -11.40 10.19 -7.93
CA LYS A 189 -12.53 9.37 -7.46
C LYS A 189 -12.20 8.46 -6.28
N GLN A 190 -10.94 8.04 -6.13
CA GLN A 190 -10.51 7.28 -4.95
C GLN A 190 -10.59 8.13 -3.69
N LEU A 191 -10.09 9.36 -3.80
CA LEU A 191 -9.86 10.25 -2.68
C LEU A 191 -11.12 11.01 -2.27
N LEU A 192 -12.16 11.05 -3.11
CA LEU A 192 -13.44 11.65 -2.73
C LEU A 192 -13.99 11.05 -1.43
N PRO A 193 -14.73 11.83 -0.61
CA PRO A 193 -15.39 11.31 0.60
C PRO A 193 -16.30 10.10 0.31
N THR A 194 -16.91 10.07 -0.88
CA THR A 194 -17.76 8.98 -1.36
C THR A 194 -16.98 7.77 -1.88
N GLY A 195 -15.65 7.87 -2.03
CA GLY A 195 -14.74 6.84 -2.49
C GLY A 195 -14.25 5.94 -1.36
N LEU A 196 -12.95 6.00 -1.04
CA LEU A 196 -12.30 5.14 -0.04
C LEU A 196 -12.92 5.28 1.35
N ARG A 197 -13.13 6.52 1.81
CA ARG A 197 -13.68 6.80 3.15
C ARG A 197 -15.02 6.08 3.38
N LYS A 198 -15.98 6.27 2.48
CA LYS A 198 -17.30 5.61 2.56
C LYS A 198 -17.20 4.08 2.48
N THR A 199 -16.25 3.56 1.72
CA THR A 199 -15.97 2.12 1.68
C THR A 199 -15.52 1.60 3.04
N LEU A 200 -14.55 2.28 3.66
CA LEU A 200 -14.00 1.91 4.97
C LEU A 200 -15.05 2.03 6.08
N GLU A 201 -15.89 3.07 6.04
CA GLU A 201 -17.02 3.21 6.97
C GLU A 201 -17.99 2.05 6.90
N ARG A 202 -18.26 1.54 5.68
CA ARG A 202 -19.11 0.34 5.49
C ARG A 202 -18.43 -0.90 6.05
N SER A 203 -17.16 -1.12 5.73
CA SER A 203 -16.37 -2.25 6.24
C SER A 203 -16.31 -2.27 7.77
N ILE A 204 -16.05 -1.12 8.40
CA ILE A 204 -16.04 -0.96 9.87
C ILE A 204 -17.40 -1.25 10.47
N ARG A 205 -18.48 -0.73 9.87
CA ARG A 205 -19.85 -0.99 10.33
C ARG A 205 -20.19 -2.49 10.24
N SER A 206 -19.87 -3.11 9.12
CA SER A 206 -20.10 -4.55 8.88
C SER A 206 -19.47 -5.43 9.95
N ILE A 207 -18.24 -5.12 10.40
CA ILE A 207 -17.62 -5.86 11.51
C ILE A 207 -18.28 -5.52 12.86
N ASN A 208 -18.49 -4.24 13.14
CA ASN A 208 -19.07 -3.79 14.41
C ASN A 208 -20.47 -4.37 14.66
N ASP A 209 -21.21 -4.68 13.60
CA ASP A 209 -22.56 -5.27 13.65
C ASP A 209 -22.55 -6.79 13.89
N LEU A 210 -21.41 -7.47 13.76
CA LEU A 210 -21.30 -8.91 14.02
C LEU A 210 -21.53 -9.24 15.51
N SER A 211 -22.22 -10.36 15.77
CA SER A 211 -22.23 -10.95 17.11
C SER A 211 -20.85 -11.54 17.46
N HIS A 212 -20.57 -11.77 18.75
CA HIS A 212 -19.31 -12.40 19.15
C HIS A 212 -19.14 -13.78 18.48
N GLN A 213 -20.17 -14.62 18.55
CA GLN A 213 -20.17 -15.94 17.90
C GLN A 213 -19.94 -15.85 16.39
N GLU A 214 -20.53 -14.86 15.72
CA GLU A 214 -20.37 -14.67 14.28
C GLU A 214 -18.99 -14.14 13.91
N ALA A 215 -18.41 -13.25 14.72
CA ALA A 215 -17.04 -12.80 14.57
C ALA A 215 -16.07 -13.98 14.73
N THR A 216 -16.24 -14.82 15.75
CA THR A 216 -15.46 -16.04 15.96
C THR A 216 -15.57 -17.01 14.79
N ARG A 217 -16.80 -17.28 14.35
CA ARG A 217 -17.07 -18.18 13.21
C ARG A 217 -16.36 -17.72 11.93
N ARG A 218 -16.19 -16.41 11.76
CA ARG A 218 -15.51 -15.80 10.62
C ARG A 218 -14.01 -15.61 10.83
N GLY A 219 -13.44 -15.95 12.00
CA GLY A 219 -12.02 -15.71 12.32
C GLY A 219 -11.69 -14.26 12.71
N LEU A 220 -12.71 -13.43 12.91
CA LEU A 220 -12.62 -12.01 13.32
C LEU A 220 -12.68 -11.85 14.86
N ASP A 221 -12.25 -12.86 15.60
CA ASP A 221 -12.09 -12.79 17.05
C ASP A 221 -11.26 -11.59 17.48
N GLY A 222 -11.73 -10.89 18.52
CA GLY A 222 -11.14 -9.65 19.01
C GLY A 222 -11.64 -8.39 18.30
N LEU A 223 -12.17 -8.51 17.07
CA LEU A 223 -12.70 -7.37 16.29
C LEU A 223 -14.22 -7.17 16.47
N GLY A 224 -14.94 -8.13 17.07
CA GLY A 224 -16.41 -8.15 17.20
C GLY A 224 -17.03 -7.84 18.58
N ARG A 225 -18.23 -7.20 18.51
CA ARG A 225 -19.29 -6.76 19.45
C ARG A 225 -19.09 -5.64 20.51
N GLY A 226 -20.07 -4.70 20.49
CA GLY A 226 -20.57 -3.94 21.66
C GLY A 226 -20.41 -2.42 21.64
N ARG A 227 -20.80 -1.73 20.55
CA ARG A 227 -20.59 -0.28 20.30
C ARG A 227 -19.10 0.12 20.35
N LYS A 228 -18.48 0.22 19.17
CA LYS A 228 -17.23 0.95 18.91
C LYS A 228 -15.94 0.24 19.38
N LYS A 229 -15.66 -0.99 18.94
CA LYS A 229 -14.28 -1.53 18.99
C LYS A 229 -13.45 -1.13 17.79
N LEU A 230 -14.12 -0.83 16.68
CA LEU A 230 -13.52 -0.26 15.50
C LEU A 230 -14.10 1.14 15.29
N ALA A 231 -13.23 2.11 15.09
CA ALA A 231 -13.62 3.47 14.75
C ALA A 231 -12.73 4.01 13.61
N MET A 232 -13.22 5.06 12.97
CA MET A 232 -12.42 5.90 12.09
C MET A 232 -12.38 7.29 12.70
N VAL A 233 -11.20 7.92 12.72
CA VAL A 233 -11.10 9.30 13.23
C VAL A 233 -11.92 10.26 12.36
N ILE A 234 -12.45 11.32 12.98
CA ILE A 234 -13.19 12.37 12.25
C ILE A 234 -12.31 13.03 11.19
N ASN A 235 -11.06 13.33 11.57
CA ASN A 235 -10.02 13.90 10.71
C ASN A 235 -9.21 12.82 9.99
N PHE A 236 -9.92 11.92 9.31
CA PHE A 236 -9.31 10.83 8.55
C PHE A 236 -8.38 11.40 7.47
N THR A 237 -7.10 11.03 7.53
CA THR A 237 -6.09 11.55 6.59
C THR A 237 -5.89 10.55 5.45
N GLN A 238 -5.92 11.06 4.22
CA GLN A 238 -5.57 10.27 3.05
C GLN A 238 -4.17 10.63 2.59
N PHE A 239 -3.31 9.65 2.41
CA PHE A 239 -1.95 9.84 1.93
C PHE A 239 -1.88 9.44 0.47
N VAL A 240 -1.28 10.29 -0.35
CA VAL A 240 -0.85 9.90 -1.70
C VAL A 240 0.66 9.81 -1.68
N ILE A 241 1.17 8.61 -1.89
CA ILE A 241 2.59 8.29 -1.79
C ILE A 241 3.11 8.12 -3.21
N MET A 242 4.09 8.93 -3.60
CA MET A 242 4.64 8.96 -4.96
C MET A 242 6.16 8.86 -4.94
N CYS A 243 6.79 8.58 -6.08
CA CYS A 243 8.25 8.49 -6.14
C CYS A 243 8.95 9.75 -5.60
N ARG A 244 10.16 9.58 -5.06
CA ARG A 244 10.95 10.64 -4.38
C ARG A 244 11.17 11.88 -5.24
N ASP A 245 11.34 11.68 -6.53
CA ASP A 245 11.68 12.68 -7.54
C ASP A 245 10.47 13.41 -8.14
N ILE A 246 9.26 13.15 -7.64
CA ILE A 246 8.06 13.86 -8.06
C ILE A 246 7.97 15.22 -7.35
N ASP A 247 7.85 16.30 -8.12
CA ASP A 247 7.69 17.65 -7.57
C ASP A 247 6.25 17.91 -7.10
N PHE A 248 6.07 18.14 -5.81
CA PHE A 248 4.78 18.50 -5.20
C PHE A 248 4.55 20.01 -5.10
N SER A 249 5.55 20.85 -5.42
CA SER A 249 5.45 22.31 -5.31
C SER A 249 4.41 22.89 -6.27
N ASN A 250 4.13 22.19 -7.37
CA ASN A 250 3.16 22.60 -8.36
C ASN A 250 2.11 21.50 -8.61
N ILE A 251 1.00 21.59 -7.87
CA ILE A 251 -0.14 20.67 -7.97
C ILE A 251 -0.75 20.64 -9.38
N ASP A 252 -0.72 21.75 -10.13
CA ASP A 252 -1.27 21.77 -11.50
C ASP A 252 -0.49 20.84 -12.44
N TYR A 253 0.82 20.68 -12.25
CA TYR A 253 1.62 19.70 -12.99
C TYR A 253 1.50 18.29 -12.45
N LEU A 254 1.04 18.11 -11.21
CA LEU A 254 0.82 16.79 -10.63
C LEU A 254 -0.45 16.12 -11.19
N ILE A 255 -1.43 16.91 -11.67
CA ILE A 255 -2.71 16.38 -12.16
C ILE A 255 -2.72 16.30 -13.68
N ASN A 256 -2.93 15.09 -14.20
CA ASN A 256 -3.31 14.90 -15.60
C ASN A 256 -4.78 15.33 -15.79
N ARG A 257 -4.99 16.39 -16.58
CA ARG A 257 -6.32 16.94 -16.88
C ARG A 257 -7.21 15.99 -17.70
N SER A 258 -6.65 14.98 -18.35
CA SER A 258 -7.44 14.05 -19.16
C SER A 258 -8.41 13.25 -18.26
N GLY A 259 -9.70 13.28 -18.60
CA GLY A 259 -10.74 12.50 -17.91
C GLY A 259 -11.55 13.27 -16.85
N PHE A 260 -11.18 14.52 -16.55
CA PHE A 260 -12.04 15.42 -15.78
C PHE A 260 -13.11 16.00 -16.71
N ASN A 261 -14.39 15.91 -16.32
CA ASN A 261 -15.49 16.30 -17.21
C ASN A 261 -15.79 17.80 -17.14
N ASN A 262 -15.35 18.48 -16.08
CA ASN A 262 -15.52 19.91 -15.89
C ASN A 262 -14.41 20.50 -15.01
N SER A 263 -14.33 21.84 -14.98
CA SER A 263 -13.36 22.58 -14.17
C SER A 263 -13.59 22.44 -12.66
N ILE A 264 -14.81 22.12 -12.22
CA ILE A 264 -15.15 21.99 -10.80
C ILE A 264 -14.46 20.76 -10.22
N GLU A 265 -14.56 19.59 -10.86
CA GLU A 265 -13.89 18.36 -10.41
C GLU A 265 -12.37 18.54 -10.34
N TYR A 266 -11.79 19.26 -11.30
CA TYR A 266 -10.35 19.53 -11.34
C TYR A 266 -9.90 20.44 -10.19
N GLU A 267 -10.62 21.54 -9.95
CA GLU A 267 -10.30 22.46 -8.84
C GLU A 267 -10.60 21.86 -7.46
N GLU A 268 -11.64 21.03 -7.35
CA GLU A 268 -11.89 20.22 -6.15
C GLU A 268 -10.71 19.29 -5.88
N PHE A 269 -10.21 18.58 -6.90
CA PHE A 269 -9.06 17.71 -6.73
C PHE A 269 -7.80 18.47 -6.31
N LYS A 270 -7.54 19.65 -6.90
CA LYS A 270 -6.44 20.53 -6.47
C LYS A 270 -6.56 20.92 -4.99
N THR A 271 -7.77 21.29 -4.57
CA THR A 271 -8.07 21.67 -3.18
C THR A 271 -7.82 20.49 -2.23
N MET A 272 -8.18 19.27 -2.64
CA MET A 272 -7.89 18.05 -1.87
C MET A 272 -6.37 17.83 -1.74
N LEU A 273 -5.62 17.90 -2.84
CA LEU A 273 -4.16 17.67 -2.86
C LEU A 273 -3.37 18.73 -2.10
N ARG A 274 -3.90 19.95 -1.97
CA ARG A 274 -3.35 21.00 -1.08
C ARG A 274 -3.65 20.77 0.41
N GLY A 275 -4.49 19.77 0.73
CA GLY A 275 -4.95 19.51 2.09
C GLY A 275 -6.00 20.51 2.60
N GLU A 276 -6.57 21.30 1.70
CA GLU A 276 -7.51 22.40 1.99
C GLU A 276 -8.98 21.95 1.96
N HIS A 277 -9.27 20.76 1.42
CA HIS A 277 -10.63 20.25 1.32
C HIS A 277 -11.21 19.88 2.69
N SER A 278 -12.45 20.29 2.96
CA SER A 278 -13.09 20.16 4.27
C SER A 278 -13.32 18.70 4.70
N GLU A 279 -13.70 17.83 3.75
CA GLU A 279 -14.07 16.44 4.04
C GLU A 279 -13.03 15.39 3.63
N SER A 280 -12.00 15.82 2.88
CA SER A 280 -11.04 14.91 2.25
C SER A 280 -9.66 15.56 2.14
N LYS A 281 -8.98 15.61 3.28
CA LYS A 281 -7.63 16.18 3.36
C LYS A 281 -6.62 15.15 2.87
N VAL A 282 -5.91 15.50 1.81
CA VAL A 282 -4.82 14.68 1.29
C VAL A 282 -3.49 15.22 1.79
N LYS A 283 -2.59 14.32 2.17
CA LYS A 283 -1.18 14.61 2.38
C LYS A 283 -0.36 13.90 1.30
N LEU A 284 0.44 14.67 0.58
CA LEU A 284 1.39 14.14 -0.38
C LEU A 284 2.67 13.70 0.34
N ILE A 285 3.16 12.50 0.03
CA ILE A 285 4.35 11.92 0.63
C ILE A 285 5.27 11.37 -0.47
N HIS A 286 6.55 11.73 -0.40
CA HIS A 286 7.57 11.09 -1.22
C HIS A 286 7.91 9.71 -0.68
N SER A 287 7.93 8.67 -1.49
CA SER A 287 8.58 7.41 -1.13
C SER A 287 10.08 7.61 -1.00
N SER A 288 10.76 6.64 -0.40
CA SER A 288 12.21 6.51 -0.44
C SER A 288 12.74 6.19 -1.84
N PHE A 289 11.90 5.73 -2.77
CA PHE A 289 12.32 5.32 -4.10
C PHE A 289 11.97 6.37 -5.17
N SER A 290 12.91 6.71 -6.03
CA SER A 290 12.68 7.52 -7.24
C SER A 290 12.09 6.68 -8.38
N GLU A 291 11.60 7.33 -9.43
CA GLU A 291 11.07 6.66 -10.62
C GLU A 291 12.13 5.77 -11.28
N LYS A 292 13.37 6.26 -11.38
CA LYS A 292 14.49 5.52 -11.96
C LYS A 292 14.88 4.28 -11.14
N GLU A 293 14.82 4.39 -9.82
CA GLU A 293 15.12 3.29 -8.91
C GLU A 293 14.05 2.19 -9.00
N LEU A 294 12.77 2.58 -9.01
CA LEU A 294 11.65 1.66 -9.25
C LEU A 294 11.82 0.95 -10.60
N ASP A 295 12.14 1.70 -11.65
CA ASP A 295 12.36 1.16 -12.99
C ASP A 295 13.54 0.18 -13.04
N ALA A 296 14.59 0.40 -12.26
CA ALA A 296 15.75 -0.48 -12.18
C ALA A 296 15.37 -1.85 -11.60
N ILE A 297 14.62 -1.87 -10.49
CA ILE A 297 14.10 -3.11 -9.90
C ILE A 297 13.10 -3.78 -10.85
N PHE A 298 12.18 -3.00 -11.43
CA PHE A 298 11.20 -3.50 -12.38
C PHE A 298 11.85 -4.18 -13.60
N LYS A 299 12.87 -3.58 -14.19
CA LYS A 299 13.63 -4.16 -15.32
C LYS A 299 14.35 -5.45 -14.96
N ALA A 300 14.74 -5.63 -13.70
CA ALA A 300 15.35 -6.87 -13.24
C ALA A 300 14.33 -8.02 -13.22
N VAL A 301 13.10 -7.78 -12.77
CA VAL A 301 12.09 -8.83 -12.58
C VAL A 301 11.18 -9.07 -13.79
N MET A 302 10.85 -8.02 -14.55
CA MET A 302 9.81 -8.07 -15.58
C MET A 302 10.06 -9.10 -16.71
N PRO A 303 11.30 -9.30 -17.20
CA PRO A 303 11.56 -10.31 -18.24
C PRO A 303 11.12 -11.72 -17.83
N GLU A 304 11.25 -12.09 -16.55
CA GLU A 304 10.86 -13.40 -16.05
C GLU A 304 9.36 -13.50 -15.77
N VAL A 305 8.73 -12.39 -15.35
CA VAL A 305 7.27 -12.30 -15.22
C VAL A 305 6.60 -12.48 -16.60
N LYS A 306 7.09 -11.81 -17.63
CA LYS A 306 6.53 -11.87 -19.00
C LYS A 306 6.56 -13.26 -19.64
N LYS A 307 7.62 -14.04 -19.39
CA LYS A 307 7.75 -15.41 -19.95
C LYS A 307 6.55 -16.30 -19.64
N THR A 308 5.86 -16.03 -18.53
CA THR A 308 4.70 -16.81 -18.08
C THR A 308 3.37 -16.16 -18.47
N ILE A 309 3.29 -14.83 -18.58
CA ILE A 309 2.04 -14.14 -18.99
C ILE A 309 1.72 -14.36 -20.48
N ALA A 310 2.73 -14.62 -21.32
CA ALA A 310 2.57 -14.88 -22.75
C ALA A 310 2.18 -16.34 -23.09
N GLN A 311 1.97 -17.19 -22.08
CA GLN A 311 1.52 -18.58 -22.21
C GLN A 311 0.05 -18.69 -21.81
#